data_AF-S3ASL1-F1
#
_entry.id   AF-S3ASL1-F1
#
_cell.length_a   1.000
_cell.length_b   1.000
_cell.length_c   1.000
_cell.angle_alpha   90.00
_cell.angle_beta   90.00
_cell.angle_gamma   90.00
#
_symmetry.space_group_name_H-M   'P 1'
#
loop_
_entity.id
_entity.type
_entity.pdbx_description
1 polymer ?
#
loop_
_entity_poly.entity_id
_entity_poly.type
_entity_poly.pdbx_seq_one_letter_code
_entity_poly.pdbx_strand_id
1 'polypeptide(L)'
;MKKGLVLATIFALCSTMMVSAKEFNDARWQWFYSNANYTGKVDLNTLSYDPSTDTATAWAVWVRTNGHQDLMSYIIYFKDNSMDVGQYYIYQDGSDAAIVQDDFNGQNHVAAPGSGDEALIASVKGLVGRDTKLADYKKQQADEAQARAEEKAQLEQAQQEARIVQQKEAERKAKHERNRSIIKGIFGI
;
A
#
# COMPACT_ATOMS: atom_id res chain seq x y z
N MET A 1 -41.65 -55.18 -41.17
CA MET A 1 -40.65 -55.25 -42.26
C MET A 1 -40.64 -53.92 -43.00
N LYS A 2 -39.42 -53.41 -43.29
CA LYS A 2 -39.06 -52.33 -44.24
C LYS A 2 -39.52 -50.91 -43.85
N LYS A 3 -38.68 -50.02 -43.30
CA LYS A 3 -37.45 -49.34 -43.80
C LYS A 3 -37.74 -48.17 -44.77
N GLY A 4 -37.23 -46.98 -44.38
CA GLY A 4 -36.89 -45.83 -45.25
C GLY A 4 -37.88 -44.66 -45.16
N LEU A 5 -37.49 -43.38 -45.07
CA LEU A 5 -36.16 -42.75 -45.13
C LEU A 5 -36.28 -41.29 -44.61
N VAL A 6 -35.46 -40.94 -43.60
CA VAL A 6 -34.64 -39.72 -43.38
C VAL A 6 -35.01 -38.41 -44.11
N LEU A 7 -35.14 -37.27 -43.38
CA LEU A 7 -34.23 -36.09 -43.38
C LEU A 7 -34.86 -34.87 -42.67
N ALA A 8 -34.28 -34.42 -41.56
CA ALA A 8 -34.29 -33.00 -41.14
C ALA A 8 -33.23 -32.77 -40.04
N THR A 9 -31.99 -32.68 -40.51
CA THR A 9 -30.93 -31.79 -40.00
C THR A 9 -30.83 -31.59 -38.49
N ILE A 10 -30.05 -32.45 -37.83
CA ILE A 10 -29.43 -32.15 -36.54
C ILE A 10 -28.41 -31.03 -36.78
N PHE A 11 -28.71 -29.83 -36.26
CA PHE A 11 -27.79 -28.71 -36.23
C PHE A 11 -26.70 -29.02 -35.21
N ALA A 12 -25.63 -29.67 -35.68
CA ALA A 12 -24.37 -29.77 -34.95
C ALA A 12 -23.73 -28.38 -34.91
N LEU A 13 -24.11 -27.54 -33.95
CA LEU A 13 -23.14 -26.60 -33.40
C LEU A 13 -22.37 -27.35 -32.33
N CYS A 14 -21.22 -27.89 -32.73
CA CYS A 14 -20.07 -27.87 -31.85
C CYS A 14 -19.87 -26.41 -31.46
N SER A 15 -20.43 -26.01 -30.33
CA SER A 15 -19.92 -24.90 -29.55
C SER A 15 -18.49 -25.28 -29.21
N THR A 16 -17.55 -24.93 -30.09
CA THR A 16 -16.18 -24.68 -29.70
C THR A 16 -16.29 -23.67 -28.58
N MET A 17 -16.17 -24.14 -27.34
CA MET A 17 -15.87 -23.25 -26.23
C MET A 17 -14.63 -22.50 -26.71
N MET A 18 -14.77 -21.22 -27.02
CA MET A 18 -13.62 -20.35 -27.18
C MET A 18 -12.93 -20.39 -25.83
N VAL A 19 -11.87 -21.20 -25.74
CA VAL A 19 -10.80 -20.99 -24.78
C VAL A 19 -10.24 -19.63 -25.21
N SER A 20 -10.76 -18.57 -24.60
CA SER A 20 -10.28 -17.22 -24.87
C SER A 20 -8.92 -17.13 -24.24
N ALA A 21 -7.89 -17.13 -25.09
CA ALA A 21 -6.51 -16.88 -24.72
C ALA A 21 -6.36 -15.76 -23.70
N LYS A 22 -5.24 -15.77 -22.97
CA LYS A 22 -4.97 -14.74 -21.96
C LYS A 22 -4.75 -13.42 -22.65
N GLU A 23 -5.79 -12.59 -22.65
CA GLU A 23 -5.78 -11.29 -23.30
C GLU A 23 -5.34 -10.19 -22.33
N PHE A 24 -4.29 -9.48 -22.72
CA PHE A 24 -3.78 -8.32 -22.01
C PHE A 24 -4.24 -7.00 -22.66
N ASN A 25 -5.38 -7.04 -23.34
CA ASN A 25 -5.94 -5.92 -24.10
C ASN A 25 -7.24 -5.35 -23.50
N ASP A 26 -7.78 -5.99 -22.46
CA ASP A 26 -8.97 -5.51 -21.76
C ASP A 26 -8.74 -4.20 -21.00
N ALA A 27 -9.84 -3.50 -20.68
CA ALA A 27 -9.82 -2.16 -20.07
C ALA A 27 -9.08 -2.06 -18.72
N ARG A 28 -8.81 -3.18 -18.04
CA ARG A 28 -8.00 -3.20 -16.81
C ARG A 28 -6.51 -2.95 -17.06
N TRP A 29 -6.03 -3.16 -18.28
CA TRP A 29 -4.62 -3.04 -18.63
C TRP A 29 -4.32 -1.67 -19.20
N GLN A 30 -3.56 -0.87 -18.46
CA GLN A 30 -3.14 0.44 -18.92
C GLN A 30 -1.73 0.40 -19.50
N TRP A 31 -1.59 0.86 -20.73
CA TRP A 31 -0.30 1.05 -21.37
C TRP A 31 0.53 2.12 -20.66
N PHE A 32 1.83 1.87 -20.48
CA PHE A 32 2.75 2.84 -19.89
C PHE A 32 4.09 2.98 -20.61
N TYR A 33 4.48 1.99 -21.44
CA TYR A 33 5.78 1.99 -22.11
C TYR A 33 5.75 1.11 -23.36
N SER A 34 6.47 1.52 -24.40
CA SER A 34 6.78 0.66 -25.54
C SER A 34 8.14 1.02 -26.12
N ASN A 35 8.83 0.00 -26.63
CA ASN A 35 9.99 0.16 -27.49
C ASN A 35 9.94 -0.86 -28.63
N ALA A 36 11.02 -0.98 -29.40
CA ALA A 36 11.10 -1.90 -30.53
C ALA A 36 10.95 -3.39 -30.15
N ASN A 37 11.18 -3.75 -28.88
CA ASN A 37 11.24 -5.15 -28.43
C ASN A 37 10.00 -5.57 -27.65
N TYR A 38 9.37 -4.66 -26.92
CA TYR A 38 8.23 -4.98 -26.06
C TYR A 38 7.35 -3.78 -25.72
N THR A 39 6.15 -4.09 -25.23
CA THR A 39 5.17 -3.14 -24.70
C THR A 39 4.79 -3.51 -23.26
N GLY A 40 4.89 -2.53 -22.35
CA GLY A 40 4.51 -2.65 -20.96
C GLY A 40 3.08 -2.17 -20.70
N LYS A 41 2.30 -2.98 -19.99
CA LYS A 41 0.98 -2.60 -19.47
C LYS A 41 0.84 -2.97 -18.01
N VAL A 42 0.17 -2.14 -17.22
CA VAL A 42 -0.05 -2.33 -15.78
C VAL A 42 -1.50 -2.70 -15.51
N ASP A 43 -1.74 -3.62 -14.58
CA ASP A 43 -3.09 -4.03 -14.15
C ASP A 43 -3.64 -3.05 -13.12
N LEU A 44 -4.60 -2.23 -13.54
CA LEU A 44 -5.26 -1.23 -12.71
C LEU A 44 -5.98 -1.82 -11.49
N ASN A 45 -6.41 -3.09 -11.56
CA ASN A 45 -7.15 -3.72 -10.48
C ASN A 45 -6.26 -4.24 -9.34
N THR A 46 -4.94 -4.23 -9.52
CA THR A 46 -3.98 -4.76 -8.55
C THR A 46 -3.15 -3.70 -7.84
N LEU A 47 -3.36 -2.43 -8.21
CA LEU A 47 -2.61 -1.31 -7.68
C LEU A 47 -2.97 -1.05 -6.21
N SER A 48 -1.95 -0.96 -5.37
CA SER A 48 -2.09 -0.50 -3.99
C SER A 48 -0.93 0.43 -3.62
N TYR A 49 -1.13 1.27 -2.61
CA TYR A 49 -0.08 2.19 -2.11
C TYR A 49 -0.15 2.30 -0.59
N ASP A 50 1.00 2.11 0.05
CA ASP A 50 1.21 2.31 1.48
C ASP A 50 2.07 3.56 1.73
N PRO A 51 1.48 4.66 2.24
CA PRO A 51 2.21 5.90 2.52
C PRO A 51 3.17 5.79 3.72
N SER A 52 3.04 4.77 4.57
CA SER A 52 3.91 4.59 5.74
C SER A 52 5.31 4.09 5.35
N THR A 53 5.37 3.23 4.34
CA THR A 53 6.61 2.69 3.76
C THR A 53 7.00 3.39 2.46
N ASP A 54 6.10 4.20 1.89
CA ASP A 54 6.23 4.81 0.57
C ASP A 54 6.44 3.78 -0.54
N THR A 55 5.64 2.72 -0.49
CA THR A 55 5.70 1.59 -1.42
C THR A 55 4.37 1.35 -2.12
N ALA A 56 4.42 0.79 -3.33
CA ALA A 56 3.24 0.36 -4.07
C ALA A 56 3.37 -1.08 -4.55
N THR A 57 2.24 -1.78 -4.66
CA THR A 57 2.19 -3.08 -5.35
C THR A 57 1.56 -2.93 -6.72
N ALA A 58 2.06 -3.67 -7.70
CA ALA A 58 1.49 -3.68 -9.04
C ALA A 58 1.73 -5.04 -9.72
N TRP A 59 0.80 -5.43 -10.59
CA TRP A 59 1.08 -6.41 -11.62
C TRP A 59 1.28 -5.70 -12.95
N ALA A 60 2.29 -6.12 -13.71
CA ALA A 60 2.53 -5.62 -15.06
C ALA A 60 2.83 -6.77 -16.01
N VAL A 61 2.43 -6.58 -17.26
CA VAL A 61 2.75 -7.48 -18.37
C VAL A 61 3.68 -6.79 -19.34
N TRP A 62 4.70 -7.52 -19.79
CA TRP A 62 5.59 -7.15 -20.89
C TRP A 62 5.29 -8.02 -22.10
N VAL A 63 4.58 -7.46 -23.06
CA VAL A 63 4.24 -8.12 -24.33
C VAL A 63 5.42 -7.98 -25.27
N ARG A 64 6.12 -9.07 -25.55
CA ARG A 64 7.32 -9.10 -26.37
C ARG A 64 7.00 -9.34 -27.84
N THR A 65 7.80 -8.76 -28.72
CA THR A 65 7.68 -8.92 -30.19
C THR A 65 7.96 -10.34 -30.68
N ASN A 66 8.59 -11.18 -29.86
CA ASN A 66 8.81 -12.59 -30.16
C ASN A 66 7.61 -13.50 -29.82
N GLY A 67 6.48 -12.93 -29.40
CA GLY A 67 5.24 -13.66 -29.09
C GLY A 67 5.15 -14.18 -27.65
N HIS A 68 6.07 -13.80 -26.77
CA HIS A 68 5.94 -14.08 -25.33
C HIS A 68 5.28 -12.92 -24.59
N GLN A 69 4.56 -13.25 -23.52
CA GLN A 69 3.92 -12.28 -22.63
C GLN A 69 4.33 -12.58 -21.20
N ASP A 70 5.10 -11.66 -20.62
CA ASP A 70 5.73 -11.81 -19.33
C ASP A 70 4.93 -11.06 -18.26
N LEU A 71 4.13 -11.78 -17.47
CA LEU A 71 3.35 -11.21 -16.39
C LEU A 71 4.14 -11.33 -15.09
N MET A 72 4.41 -10.20 -14.43
CA MET A 72 5.13 -10.18 -13.16
C MET A 72 4.40 -9.34 -12.10
N SER A 73 4.59 -9.69 -10.83
CA SER A 73 4.23 -8.85 -9.69
C SER A 73 5.43 -8.05 -9.19
N TYR A 74 5.14 -6.85 -8.69
CA TYR A 74 6.14 -5.89 -8.25
C TYR A 74 5.78 -5.30 -6.89
N ILE A 75 6.80 -5.10 -6.05
CA ILE A 75 6.79 -4.13 -4.96
C ILE A 75 7.69 -2.98 -5.39
N ILE A 76 7.15 -1.77 -5.49
CA ILE A 76 7.85 -0.58 -5.96
C ILE A 76 8.18 0.31 -4.75
N TYR A 77 9.44 0.70 -4.64
CA TYR A 77 9.95 1.61 -3.62
C TYR A 77 10.21 2.98 -4.25
N PHE A 78 9.35 3.96 -3.98
CA PHE A 78 9.48 5.28 -4.62
C PHE A 78 10.66 6.12 -4.09
N LYS A 79 11.18 5.77 -2.91
CA LYS A 79 12.24 6.52 -2.24
C LYS A 79 13.57 6.49 -3.03
N ASP A 80 13.86 5.38 -3.67
CA ASP A 80 15.13 5.12 -4.35
C ASP A 80 14.96 4.61 -5.79
N ASN A 81 13.72 4.65 -6.32
CA ASN A 81 13.36 4.13 -7.64
C ASN A 81 13.78 2.65 -7.82
N SER A 82 13.64 1.85 -6.77
CA SER A 82 13.87 0.42 -6.82
C SER A 82 12.56 -0.37 -6.83
N MET A 83 12.65 -1.64 -7.20
CA MET A 83 11.55 -2.58 -7.13
C MET A 83 12.03 -3.98 -6.83
N ASP A 84 11.17 -4.75 -6.16
CA ASP A 84 11.30 -6.19 -6.04
C ASP A 84 10.39 -6.85 -7.06
N VAL A 85 10.93 -7.83 -7.78
CA VAL A 85 10.12 -8.72 -8.62
C VAL A 85 9.69 -9.92 -7.79
N GLY A 86 8.41 -10.24 -7.83
CA GLY A 86 7.83 -11.39 -7.14
C GLY A 86 7.49 -12.52 -8.10
N GLN A 87 6.20 -12.86 -8.12
CA GLN A 87 5.66 -13.92 -8.96
C GLN A 87 5.81 -13.58 -10.44
N TYR A 88 6.14 -14.59 -11.23
CA TYR A 88 6.41 -14.46 -12.65
C TYR A 88 5.78 -15.58 -13.46
N TYR A 89 5.14 -15.19 -14.57
CA TYR A 89 4.53 -16.09 -15.53
C TYR A 89 4.90 -15.69 -16.94
N ILE A 90 5.29 -16.68 -17.77
CA ILE A 90 5.42 -16.49 -19.21
C ILE A 90 4.27 -17.20 -19.88
N TYR A 91 3.54 -16.46 -20.72
CA TYR A 91 2.54 -17.00 -21.62
C TYR A 91 3.03 -16.92 -23.07
N GLN A 92 2.68 -17.91 -23.86
CA GLN A 92 2.71 -17.78 -25.31
C GLN A 92 1.50 -16.94 -25.74
N ASP A 93 1.69 -16.04 -26.70
CA ASP A 93 0.57 -15.28 -27.28
C ASP A 93 -0.53 -16.22 -27.79
N GLY A 94 -1.78 -15.89 -27.49
CA GLY A 94 -2.91 -16.77 -27.79
C GLY A 94 -3.08 -17.97 -26.84
N SER A 95 -2.34 -18.06 -25.73
CA SER A 95 -2.44 -19.15 -24.74
C SER A 95 -2.92 -18.69 -23.37
N ASP A 96 -3.76 -19.52 -22.74
CA ASP A 96 -4.12 -19.38 -21.32
C ASP A 96 -3.17 -20.10 -20.36
N ALA A 97 -2.41 -21.06 -20.89
CA ALA A 97 -1.46 -21.82 -20.11
C ALA A 97 -0.11 -21.08 -20.06
N ALA A 98 0.38 -20.85 -18.84
CA ALA A 98 1.73 -20.35 -18.64
C ALA A 98 2.73 -21.47 -18.99
N ILE A 99 3.72 -21.16 -19.83
CA ILE A 99 4.82 -22.07 -20.14
C ILE A 99 5.91 -22.03 -19.07
N VAL A 100 5.96 -20.95 -18.29
CA VAL A 100 6.81 -20.80 -17.10
C VAL A 100 5.98 -20.19 -15.99
N GLN A 101 6.17 -20.70 -14.78
CA GLN A 101 5.67 -20.13 -13.54
C GLN A 101 6.80 -20.22 -12.51
N ASP A 102 7.20 -19.07 -11.96
CA ASP A 102 8.31 -18.98 -11.02
C ASP A 102 8.09 -17.81 -10.03
N ASP A 103 9.00 -17.66 -9.08
CA ASP A 103 9.05 -16.54 -8.14
C ASP A 103 10.49 -16.06 -7.97
N PHE A 104 10.71 -14.76 -8.20
CA PHE A 104 12.03 -14.13 -8.03
C PHE A 104 12.44 -13.96 -6.56
N ASN A 105 11.58 -14.30 -5.60
CA ASN A 105 11.78 -14.18 -4.16
C ASN A 105 12.19 -12.76 -3.73
N GLY A 106 11.68 -11.74 -4.42
CA GLY A 106 11.92 -10.34 -4.08
C GLY A 106 13.33 -9.85 -4.40
N GLN A 107 13.90 -10.24 -5.55
CA GLN A 107 15.18 -9.69 -5.98
C GLN A 107 15.04 -8.20 -6.27
N ASN A 108 15.57 -7.38 -5.35
CA ASN A 108 15.57 -5.93 -5.48
C ASN A 108 16.52 -5.45 -6.57
N HIS A 109 16.07 -4.51 -7.39
CA HIS A 109 16.92 -3.76 -8.30
C HIS A 109 16.46 -2.32 -8.47
N VAL A 110 17.41 -1.44 -8.79
CA VAL A 110 17.14 -0.04 -9.13
C VAL A 110 16.81 0.06 -10.61
N ALA A 111 15.74 0.77 -10.94
CA ALA A 111 15.37 1.01 -12.33
C ALA A 111 16.44 1.86 -13.04
N ALA A 112 16.92 1.39 -14.19
CA ALA A 112 17.85 2.16 -15.00
C ALA A 112 17.14 3.36 -15.68
N PRO A 113 17.80 4.52 -15.83
CA PRO A 113 17.23 5.64 -16.57
C PRO A 113 16.85 5.27 -18.01
N GLY A 114 15.67 5.69 -18.45
CA GLY A 114 15.09 5.40 -19.77
C GLY A 114 14.57 3.97 -19.94
N SER A 115 14.58 3.16 -18.88
CA SER A 115 14.09 1.77 -18.94
C SER A 115 12.57 1.67 -18.85
N GLY A 116 12.03 0.52 -19.26
CA GLY A 116 10.63 0.19 -19.01
C GLY A 116 10.29 0.21 -17.51
N ASP A 117 11.22 -0.23 -16.65
CA ASP A 117 11.04 -0.24 -15.19
C ASP A 117 10.87 1.17 -14.63
N GLU A 118 11.68 2.13 -15.09
CA GLU A 118 11.52 3.55 -14.70
C GLU A 118 10.16 4.08 -15.13
N ALA A 119 9.71 3.74 -16.35
CA ALA A 119 8.39 4.11 -16.85
C ALA A 119 7.25 3.45 -16.05
N LEU A 120 7.42 2.19 -15.61
CA LEU A 120 6.48 1.51 -14.73
C LEU A 120 6.36 2.25 -13.39
N ILE A 121 7.48 2.57 -12.74
CA ILE A 121 7.51 3.34 -11.48
C ILE A 121 6.77 4.67 -11.66
N ALA A 122 7.09 5.42 -12.71
CA ALA A 122 6.47 6.72 -12.98
C ALA A 122 4.96 6.60 -13.21
N SER A 123 4.53 5.59 -13.96
CA SER A 123 3.11 5.31 -14.23
C SER A 123 2.37 4.95 -12.95
N VAL A 124 2.88 3.98 -12.18
CA VAL A 124 2.26 3.54 -10.92
C VAL A 124 2.20 4.69 -9.92
N LYS A 125 3.25 5.52 -9.82
CA LYS A 125 3.26 6.72 -8.96
C LYS A 125 2.06 7.63 -9.24
N GLY A 126 1.76 7.87 -10.52
CA GLY A 126 0.62 8.67 -10.94
C GLY A 126 -0.72 7.97 -10.65
N LEU A 127 -0.84 6.70 -11.05
CA LEU A 127 -2.07 5.92 -10.94
C LEU A 127 -2.52 5.71 -9.49
N VAL A 128 -1.58 5.49 -8.56
CA VAL A 128 -1.91 5.32 -7.14
C VAL A 128 -2.15 6.66 -6.42
N GLY A 129 -1.92 7.79 -7.09
CA GLY A 129 -2.03 9.12 -6.49
C GLY A 129 -1.02 9.33 -5.35
N ARG A 130 0.20 8.80 -5.52
CA ARG A 130 1.24 8.71 -4.48
C ARG A 130 1.46 10.04 -3.78
N ASP A 131 1.68 11.11 -4.55
CA ASP A 131 2.13 12.39 -3.99
C ASP A 131 1.06 13.03 -3.08
N THR A 132 -0.21 12.97 -3.48
CA THR A 132 -1.32 13.44 -2.64
C THR A 132 -1.47 12.59 -1.38
N LYS A 133 -1.50 11.26 -1.52
CA LYS A 133 -1.67 10.35 -0.38
C LYS A 133 -0.53 10.46 0.63
N LEU A 134 0.70 10.63 0.17
CA LEU A 134 1.85 10.82 1.06
C LEU A 134 1.79 12.16 1.78
N ALA A 135 1.37 13.23 1.10
CA ALA A 135 1.21 14.53 1.72
C ALA A 135 0.14 14.50 2.83
N ASP A 136 -1.00 13.89 2.55
CA ASP A 136 -2.09 13.72 3.53
C ASP A 136 -1.65 12.89 4.73
N TYR A 137 -0.93 11.78 4.50
CA TYR A 137 -0.38 10.95 5.57
C TYR A 137 0.60 11.71 6.47
N LYS A 138 1.50 12.49 5.88
CA LYS A 138 2.45 13.32 6.65
C LYS A 138 1.75 14.39 7.46
N LYS A 139 0.69 14.99 6.91
CA LYS A 139 -0.13 15.96 7.64
C LYS A 139 -0.82 15.31 8.83
N GLN A 140 -1.47 14.16 8.62
CA GLN A 140 -2.10 13.42 9.71
C GLN A 140 -1.11 13.08 10.83
N GLN A 141 0.09 12.61 10.49
CA GLN A 141 1.13 12.29 11.47
C GLN A 141 1.60 13.52 12.26
N ALA A 142 1.69 14.69 11.62
CA ALA A 142 2.05 15.93 12.29
C ALA A 142 0.94 16.39 13.25
N ASP A 143 -0.32 16.33 12.81
CA ASP A 143 -1.49 16.70 13.62
C ASP A 143 -1.60 15.78 14.85
N GLU A 144 -1.42 14.47 14.69
CA GLU A 144 -1.42 13.50 15.79
C GLU A 144 -0.23 13.68 16.76
N ALA A 145 0.94 14.06 16.24
CA ALA A 145 2.10 14.38 17.09
C ALA A 145 1.87 15.65 17.92
N GLN A 146 1.26 16.67 17.31
CA GLN A 146 0.92 17.92 17.98
C GLN A 146 -0.13 17.68 19.07
N ALA A 147 -1.23 16.96 18.77
CA ALA A 147 -2.27 16.66 19.74
C ALA A 147 -1.71 15.92 20.97
N ARG A 148 -0.81 14.93 20.76
CA ARG A 148 -0.14 14.22 21.86
C ARG A 148 0.79 15.13 22.69
N ALA A 149 1.48 16.06 22.05
CA ALA A 149 2.33 17.02 22.75
C ALA A 149 1.50 17.99 23.61
N GLU A 150 0.37 18.47 23.08
CA GLU A 150 -0.56 19.33 23.80
C GLU A 150 -1.21 18.62 24.99
N GLU A 151 -1.68 17.38 24.80
CA GLU A 151 -2.24 16.56 25.89
C GLU A 151 -1.20 16.33 27.01
N LYS A 152 0.04 15.99 26.63
CA LYS A 152 1.13 15.82 27.59
C LYS A 152 1.42 17.10 28.36
N ALA A 153 1.46 18.25 27.67
CA ALA A 153 1.69 19.54 28.32
C ALA A 153 0.56 19.91 29.29
N GLN A 154 -0.70 19.67 28.92
CA GLN A 154 -1.85 19.89 29.81
C GLN A 154 -1.80 18.99 31.05
N LEU A 155 -1.42 17.71 30.87
CA LEU A 155 -1.27 16.78 31.99
C LEU A 155 -0.15 17.21 32.94
N GLU A 156 0.99 17.66 32.40
CA GLU A 156 2.12 18.16 33.20
C GLU A 156 1.73 19.43 33.98
N GLN A 157 1.03 20.37 33.34
CA GLN A 157 0.50 21.56 34.01
C GLN A 157 -0.47 21.20 35.14
N ALA A 158 -1.45 20.32 34.88
CA ALA A 158 -2.41 19.88 35.89
C ALA A 158 -1.71 19.19 37.09
N GLN A 159 -0.69 18.37 36.83
CA GLN A 159 0.11 17.76 37.90
C GLN A 159 0.91 18.78 38.69
N GLN A 160 1.46 19.81 38.04
CA GLN A 160 2.22 20.85 38.71
C GLN A 160 1.32 21.73 39.58
N GLU A 161 0.13 22.10 39.08
CA GLU A 161 -0.87 22.82 39.85
C GLU A 161 -1.33 22.01 41.07
N ALA A 162 -1.61 20.71 40.90
CA ALA A 162 -1.97 19.82 42.00
C ALA A 162 -0.86 19.75 43.07
N ARG A 163 0.41 19.69 42.67
CA ARG A 163 1.56 19.73 43.60
C ARG A 163 1.62 21.05 44.37
N ILE A 164 1.43 22.19 43.70
CA ILE A 164 1.42 23.51 44.33
C ILE A 164 0.28 23.62 45.35
N VAL A 165 -0.92 23.12 45.00
CA VAL A 165 -2.07 23.11 45.91
C VAL A 165 -1.79 22.25 47.15
N GLN A 166 -1.25 21.04 46.96
CA GLN A 166 -0.88 20.16 48.07
C GLN A 166 0.18 20.77 48.98
N GLN A 167 1.21 21.41 48.42
CA GLN A 167 2.24 22.11 49.19
C GLN A 167 1.65 23.24 50.02
N LYS A 168 0.81 24.10 49.42
CA LYS A 168 0.13 25.19 50.14
C LYS A 168 -0.76 24.68 51.27
N GLU A 169 -1.47 23.56 51.06
CA GLU A 169 -2.29 22.98 52.11
C GLU A 169 -1.47 22.38 53.25
N ALA A 170 -0.37 21.69 52.94
CA ALA A 170 0.56 21.16 53.92
C ALA A 170 1.21 22.29 54.76
N GLU A 171 1.65 23.37 54.11
CA GLU A 171 2.18 24.56 54.79
C GLU A 171 1.13 25.20 55.71
N ARG A 172 -0.13 25.30 55.26
CA ARG A 172 -1.23 25.83 56.07
C ARG A 172 -1.46 24.97 57.32
N LYS A 173 -1.47 23.64 57.19
CA LYS A 173 -1.61 22.70 58.30
C LYS A 173 -0.44 22.81 59.28
N ALA A 174 0.80 22.82 58.77
CA ALA A 174 2.00 22.97 59.59
C ALA A 174 2.02 24.30 60.36
N LYS A 175 1.62 25.41 59.73
CA LYS A 175 1.51 26.72 60.40
C LYS A 175 0.44 26.71 61.49
N HIS A 176 -0.71 26.08 61.25
CA HIS A 176 -1.77 25.94 62.24
C HIS A 176 -1.32 25.12 63.46
N GLU A 177 -0.63 23.99 63.23
CA GLU A 177 -0.05 23.17 64.30
C GLU A 177 1.01 23.91 65.11
N ARG A 178 1.91 24.64 64.43
CA ARG A 178 2.94 25.46 65.09
C ARG A 178 2.31 26.57 65.95
N ASN A 179 1.27 27.23 65.47
CA ASN A 179 0.56 28.24 66.26
C ASN A 179 -0.11 27.61 67.49
N ARG A 180 -0.72 26.42 67.34
CA ARG A 180 -1.34 25.69 68.45
C ARG A 180 -0.32 25.26 69.51
N SER A 181 0.87 24.80 69.11
CA SER A 181 1.91 24.41 70.07
C SER A 181 2.46 25.60 70.86
N ILE A 182 2.63 26.76 70.21
CA ILE A 182 3.05 28.01 70.86
C ILE A 182 2.01 28.44 71.91
N ILE A 183 0.72 28.42 71.57
CA ILE A 183 -0.35 28.81 72.52
C ILE A 183 -0.34 27.90 73.75
N LYS A 184 -0.20 26.58 73.58
CA LYS A 184 -0.09 25.65 74.73
C LYS A 184 1.14 25.93 75.60
N GLY A 185 2.29 26.20 74.98
CA GLY A 185 3.52 26.55 75.71
C GLY A 185 3.42 27.85 76.52
N ILE A 186 2.63 28.82 76.06
CA ILE A 186 2.41 30.10 76.76
C ILE A 186 1.42 29.96 77.92
N PHE A 187 0.37 29.14 77.79
CA PHE A 187 -0.67 28.98 78.82
C PHE A 187 -0.40 27.91 79.86
N GLY A 188 0.74 27.20 79.79
CA GLY A 188 1.21 26.32 80.88
C GLY A 188 0.27 25.17 81.24
N ILE A 189 -0.48 24.64 80.27
CA ILE A 189 -1.19 23.35 80.34
C ILE A 189 -0.60 22.44 79.26
#